data_AF-A0A9W6Y9C7-F1
#
_entry.id   AF-A0A9W6Y9C7-F1
#
_cell.length_a   1.000
_cell.length_b   1.000
_cell.length_c   1.000
_cell.angle_alpha   90.00
_cell.angle_beta   90.00
_cell.angle_gamma   90.00
#
_symmetry.space_group_name_H-M   'P 1'
#
loop_
_entity.id
_entity.type
_entity.pdbx_description
1 polymer ?
#
loop_
_entity_poly.entity_id
_entity_poly.type
_entity_poly.pdbx_seq_one_letter_code
_entity_poly.pdbx_strand_id
1 'polypeptide(L)'
;MFTFRPYANASALEDFDEKASLAVRTRWQERFQSIAVQGGWTDKVKIYEMKLKLSAAARNWRANLRPKVRRDWKKFLKEFRERYCKTKTSDSERYYTMMQRKAESPLGFYYRLHNVTDKAGIDFDSSSKQRERHLKVFTKKLLDSRLRTTLQGQRIRKLRDLEYVLKQHEEMTQGDDYDGPPPKRDFRADNVSHGRFQPKRSGRAYVIQDEDSLDEDEDDREVRFQDVVEEVPNVPSAVSPAMHDCVFKK
;
A
#
# COMPACT_ATOMS: atom_id res chain seq x y z
N MET A 1 -32.43 26.91 -37.56
CA MET A 1 -31.32 27.57 -36.82
C MET A 1 -30.05 26.74 -37.07
N PHE A 2 -29.14 27.19 -37.93
CA PHE A 2 -27.89 26.47 -38.22
C PHE A 2 -26.85 26.85 -37.17
N THR A 3 -26.52 25.92 -36.26
CA THR A 3 -25.40 26.11 -35.33
C THR A 3 -24.11 25.84 -36.08
N PHE A 4 -23.41 26.89 -36.49
CA PHE A 4 -22.05 26.79 -37.01
C PHE A 4 -21.14 26.31 -35.87
N ARG A 5 -20.67 25.07 -35.93
CA ARG A 5 -19.63 24.57 -35.04
C ARG A 5 -18.28 24.88 -35.69
N PRO A 6 -17.46 25.79 -35.13
CA PRO A 6 -16.14 26.03 -35.67
C PRO A 6 -15.35 24.71 -35.64
N TYR A 7 -14.68 24.39 -36.76
CA TYR A 7 -13.79 23.24 -36.84
C TYR A 7 -12.68 23.39 -35.80
N ALA A 8 -12.74 22.62 -34.72
CA ALA A 8 -11.58 22.48 -33.83
C ALA A 8 -10.53 21.65 -34.59
N ASN A 9 -9.36 22.22 -34.86
CA ASN A 9 -8.25 21.49 -35.47
C ASN A 9 -7.47 20.74 -34.37
N ALA A 10 -6.89 19.58 -34.70
CA ALA A 10 -5.94 18.87 -33.84
C ALA A 10 -4.63 19.65 -33.60
N SER A 11 -4.45 20.84 -34.20
CA SER A 11 -3.21 21.63 -34.14
C SER A 11 -2.69 21.86 -32.73
N ALA A 12 -3.58 22.02 -31.74
CA ALA A 12 -3.22 22.20 -30.33
C ALA A 12 -2.70 20.92 -29.63
N LEU A 13 -2.81 19.75 -30.27
CA LEU A 13 -2.30 18.49 -29.74
C LEU A 13 -0.90 18.23 -30.30
N GLU A 14 0.05 17.95 -29.41
CA GLU A 14 1.40 17.49 -29.81
C GLU A 14 1.35 16.19 -30.61
N ASP A 15 2.41 15.92 -31.36
CA ASP A 15 2.55 14.65 -32.07
C ASP A 15 2.66 13.48 -31.09
N PHE A 16 2.17 12.32 -31.51
CA PHE A 16 2.20 11.09 -30.73
C PHE A 16 3.62 10.54 -30.67
N ASP A 17 4.16 10.44 -29.47
CA ASP A 17 5.42 9.76 -29.18
C ASP A 17 5.17 8.31 -28.70
N GLU A 18 5.55 7.32 -29.51
CA GLU A 18 5.44 5.91 -29.17
C GLU A 18 6.35 5.46 -28.03
N LYS A 19 7.45 6.20 -27.77
CA LYS A 19 8.45 5.90 -26.74
C LYS A 19 8.12 6.52 -25.39
N ALA A 20 7.17 7.46 -25.35
CA ALA A 20 6.71 8.06 -24.12
C ALA A 20 6.14 7.00 -23.15
N SER A 21 6.10 7.35 -21.86
CA SER A 21 5.52 6.46 -20.84
C SER A 21 4.06 6.10 -21.19
N LEU A 22 3.59 4.94 -20.72
CA LEU A 22 2.20 4.53 -20.94
C LEU A 22 1.19 5.59 -20.50
N ALA A 23 1.43 6.24 -19.36
CA ALA A 23 0.55 7.27 -18.83
C ALA A 23 0.45 8.46 -19.80
N VAL A 24 1.57 8.91 -20.36
CA VAL A 24 1.60 9.98 -21.36
C VAL A 24 0.86 9.57 -22.63
N ARG A 25 1.12 8.37 -23.15
CA ARG A 25 0.44 7.85 -24.36
C ARG A 25 -1.07 7.67 -24.16
N THR A 26 -1.50 7.25 -22.98
CA THR A 26 -2.94 7.12 -22.64
C THR A 26 -3.61 8.49 -22.54
N ARG A 27 -2.98 9.43 -21.82
CA ARG A 27 -3.46 10.81 -21.70
C ARG A 27 -3.54 11.52 -23.05
N TRP A 28 -2.57 11.28 -23.94
CA TRP A 28 -2.59 11.79 -25.29
C TRP A 28 -3.83 11.30 -26.07
N GLN A 29 -4.14 10.00 -25.99
CA GLN A 29 -5.32 9.40 -26.63
C GLN A 29 -6.64 9.93 -26.05
N GLU A 30 -6.70 10.18 -24.75
CA GLU A 30 -7.86 10.82 -24.09
C GLU A 30 -8.05 12.26 -24.56
N ARG A 31 -6.97 13.04 -24.63
CA ARG A 31 -6.98 14.42 -25.15
C ARG A 31 -7.43 14.47 -26.60
N PHE A 32 -6.89 13.60 -27.46
CA PHE A 32 -7.30 13.51 -28.87
C PHE A 32 -8.81 13.27 -28.99
N GLN A 33 -9.36 12.32 -28.22
CA GLN A 33 -10.80 12.04 -28.25
C GLN A 33 -11.64 13.20 -27.72
N SER A 34 -11.18 13.89 -26.66
CA SER A 34 -11.86 15.07 -26.14
C SER A 34 -11.97 16.16 -27.20
N ILE A 35 -10.86 16.47 -27.89
CA ILE A 35 -10.83 17.45 -29.00
C ILE A 35 -11.78 17.02 -30.11
N ALA A 36 -11.76 15.73 -30.49
CA ALA A 36 -12.66 15.20 -31.52
C ALA A 36 -14.15 15.32 -31.15
N VAL A 37 -14.50 15.10 -29.87
CA VAL A 37 -15.88 15.26 -29.38
C VAL A 37 -16.29 16.72 -29.36
N GLN A 38 -15.44 17.61 -28.84
CA GLN A 38 -15.67 19.05 -28.80
C GLN A 38 -15.82 19.64 -30.21
N GLY A 39 -14.95 19.21 -31.14
CA GLY A 39 -14.99 19.61 -32.54
C GLY A 39 -16.09 18.94 -33.37
N GLY A 40 -16.87 18.02 -32.80
CA GLY A 40 -17.93 17.30 -33.52
C GLY A 40 -17.40 16.47 -34.70
N TRP A 41 -16.20 15.92 -34.59
CA TRP A 41 -15.54 15.25 -35.71
C TRP A 41 -16.25 13.96 -36.10
N THR A 42 -16.40 13.75 -37.41
CA THR A 42 -16.80 12.46 -37.97
C THR A 42 -15.67 11.45 -37.83
N ASP A 43 -15.99 10.15 -37.90
CA ASP A 43 -14.99 9.08 -37.84
C ASP A 43 -13.94 9.18 -38.94
N LYS A 44 -14.29 9.69 -40.13
CA LYS A 44 -13.35 9.97 -41.21
C LYS A 44 -12.33 11.04 -40.82
N VAL A 45 -12.80 12.13 -40.19
CA VAL A 45 -11.94 13.21 -39.69
C VAL A 45 -11.02 12.71 -38.59
N LYS A 46 -11.54 11.95 -37.61
CA LYS A 46 -10.72 11.33 -36.55
C LYS A 46 -9.59 10.48 -37.12
N ILE A 47 -9.89 9.65 -38.12
CA ILE A 47 -8.89 8.81 -38.77
C ILE A 47 -7.81 9.63 -39.48
N TYR A 48 -8.22 10.71 -40.16
CA TYR A 48 -7.32 11.61 -40.87
C TYR A 48 -6.42 12.38 -39.91
N GLU A 49 -7.01 13.06 -38.94
CA GLU A 49 -6.30 13.86 -37.93
C GLU A 49 -5.35 13.00 -37.10
N MET A 50 -5.79 11.80 -36.69
CA MET A 50 -4.92 10.88 -35.97
C MET A 50 -3.71 10.49 -36.82
N LYS A 51 -3.89 10.20 -38.12
CA LYS A 51 -2.78 9.89 -39.03
C LYS A 51 -1.75 11.02 -39.08
N LEU A 52 -2.19 12.29 -39.09
CA LEU A 52 -1.30 13.44 -39.13
C LEU A 52 -0.45 13.56 -37.86
N LYS A 53 -1.03 13.25 -36.70
CA LYS A 53 -0.34 13.31 -35.42
C LYS A 53 0.51 12.09 -35.09
N LEU A 54 0.46 11.03 -35.89
CA LEU A 54 1.29 9.84 -35.65
C LEU A 54 2.74 10.08 -36.10
N SER A 55 3.68 9.66 -35.26
CA SER A 55 5.10 9.51 -35.64
C SER A 55 5.28 8.63 -36.88
N ALA A 56 6.46 8.70 -37.49
CA ALA A 56 6.79 7.88 -38.66
C ALA A 56 6.64 6.37 -38.37
N ALA A 57 7.11 5.90 -37.22
CA ALA A 57 7.00 4.50 -36.83
C ALA A 57 5.53 4.07 -36.63
N ALA A 58 4.72 4.91 -35.99
CA ALA A 58 3.30 4.63 -35.80
C ALA A 58 2.50 4.68 -37.12
N ARG A 59 2.87 5.57 -38.06
CA ARG A 59 2.31 5.58 -39.42
C ARG A 59 2.66 4.30 -40.19
N ASN A 60 3.91 3.83 -40.09
CA ASN A 60 4.34 2.57 -40.71
C ASN A 60 3.60 1.36 -40.12
N TRP A 61 3.46 1.28 -38.80
CA TRP A 61 2.62 0.26 -38.17
C TRP A 61 1.18 0.32 -38.67
N ARG A 62 0.57 1.52 -38.72
CA ARG A 62 -0.78 1.71 -39.25
C ARG A 62 -0.89 1.21 -40.68
N ALA A 63 0.09 1.49 -41.54
CA ALA A 63 0.09 1.05 -42.95
C ALA A 63 0.01 -0.48 -43.11
N ASN A 64 0.58 -1.23 -42.16
CA ASN A 64 0.52 -2.69 -42.12
C ASN A 64 -0.85 -3.26 -41.68
N LEU A 65 -1.76 -2.44 -41.15
CA LEU A 65 -3.10 -2.88 -40.79
C LEU A 65 -3.97 -3.10 -42.04
N ARG A 66 -4.86 -4.09 -41.97
CA ARG A 66 -5.86 -4.38 -43.03
C ARG A 66 -6.67 -3.11 -43.37
N PRO A 67 -6.97 -2.82 -44.64
CA PRO A 67 -7.72 -1.62 -45.04
C PRO A 67 -9.09 -1.47 -44.35
N LYS A 68 -9.77 -2.59 -44.05
CA LYS A 68 -11.05 -2.60 -43.32
C LYS A 68 -10.92 -2.14 -41.87
N VAL A 69 -9.76 -2.38 -41.24
CA VAL A 69 -9.47 -1.93 -39.87
C VAL A 69 -9.06 -0.46 -39.88
N ARG A 70 -8.18 -0.05 -40.81
CA ARG A 70 -7.69 1.34 -40.90
C ARG A 70 -8.79 2.38 -41.12
N ARG A 71 -9.85 2.01 -41.86
CA ARG A 71 -10.95 2.90 -42.27
C ARG A 71 -12.12 2.94 -41.29
N ASP A 72 -12.14 2.04 -40.31
CA ASP A 72 -13.16 1.97 -39.28
C ASP A 72 -12.57 2.53 -37.98
N TRP A 73 -13.12 3.65 -37.49
CA TRP A 73 -12.56 4.35 -36.33
C TRP A 73 -12.52 3.47 -35.09
N LYS A 74 -13.59 2.71 -34.83
CA LYS A 74 -13.71 1.85 -33.66
C LYS A 74 -12.68 0.72 -33.70
N LYS A 75 -12.54 0.05 -34.85
CA LYS A 75 -11.55 -1.02 -35.02
C LYS A 75 -10.12 -0.47 -34.97
N PHE A 76 -9.86 0.64 -35.63
CA PHE A 76 -8.54 1.28 -35.61
C PHE A 76 -8.14 1.71 -34.19
N LEU A 77 -9.04 2.38 -33.46
CA LEU A 77 -8.78 2.83 -32.10
C LEU A 77 -8.54 1.65 -31.16
N LYS A 78 -9.24 0.52 -31.36
CA LYS A 78 -9.00 -0.72 -30.59
C LYS A 78 -7.56 -1.22 -30.81
N GLU A 79 -7.12 -1.39 -32.05
CA GLU A 79 -5.76 -1.83 -32.37
C GLU A 79 -4.70 -0.84 -31.87
N PHE A 80 -4.96 0.46 -31.99
CA PHE A 80 -4.06 1.50 -31.49
C PHE A 80 -3.89 1.41 -29.98
N ARG A 81 -5.00 1.30 -29.24
CA ARG A 81 -4.97 1.14 -27.79
C ARG A 81 -4.24 -0.13 -27.39
N GLU A 82 -4.52 -1.24 -28.06
CA GLU A 82 -3.84 -2.52 -27.81
C GLU A 82 -2.32 -2.41 -27.98
N ARG A 83 -1.87 -1.75 -29.05
CA ARG A 83 -0.45 -1.64 -29.38
C ARG A 83 0.30 -0.65 -28.48
N TYR A 84 -0.30 0.50 -28.18
CA TYR A 84 0.42 1.64 -27.62
C TYR A 84 -0.09 2.11 -26.25
N CYS A 85 -1.36 1.92 -25.94
CA CYS A 85 -1.99 2.45 -24.72
C CYS A 85 -2.36 1.35 -23.70
N LYS A 86 -2.10 0.07 -24.01
CA LYS A 86 -2.26 -1.05 -23.08
C LYS A 86 -0.91 -1.51 -22.56
N THR A 87 -0.91 -2.02 -21.34
CA THR A 87 0.26 -2.74 -20.84
C THR A 87 0.26 -4.16 -21.31
N LYS A 88 1.49 -4.65 -21.55
CA LYS A 88 1.74 -6.07 -21.79
C LYS A 88 1.48 -6.91 -20.54
N THR A 89 1.63 -6.31 -19.36
CA THR A 89 1.34 -6.98 -18.10
C THR A 89 -0.17 -7.00 -17.85
N SER A 90 -0.68 -8.19 -17.50
CA SER A 90 -2.06 -8.36 -17.09
C SER A 90 -2.33 -7.63 -15.78
N ASP A 91 -3.57 -7.24 -15.51
CA ASP A 91 -3.91 -6.56 -14.25
C ASP A 91 -3.68 -7.47 -13.03
N SER A 92 -3.87 -8.79 -13.17
CA SER A 92 -3.52 -9.77 -12.14
C SER A 92 -2.00 -9.84 -11.89
N GLU A 93 -1.19 -9.85 -12.95
CA GLU A 93 0.28 -9.82 -12.81
C GLU A 93 0.74 -8.52 -12.16
N ARG A 94 0.15 -7.39 -12.55
CA ARG A 94 0.41 -6.09 -11.93
C ARG A 94 0.10 -6.12 -10.45
N TYR A 95 -1.02 -6.70 -10.03
CA TYR A 95 -1.37 -6.81 -8.61
C TYR A 95 -0.27 -7.46 -7.77
N TYR A 96 0.30 -8.60 -8.23
CA TYR A 96 1.33 -9.32 -7.47
C TYR A 96 2.75 -8.74 -7.61
N THR A 97 3.03 -8.03 -8.70
CA THR A 97 4.37 -7.47 -8.98
C THR A 97 4.53 -6.03 -8.50
N MET A 98 3.45 -5.29 -8.32
CA MET A 98 3.48 -3.87 -7.94
C MET A 98 4.23 -3.61 -6.63
N MET A 99 5.15 -2.65 -6.65
CA MET A 99 5.90 -2.15 -5.49
C MET A 99 5.53 -0.69 -5.20
N GLN A 100 5.70 -0.23 -3.95
CA GLN A 100 5.62 1.19 -3.61
C GLN A 100 6.71 1.99 -4.34
N ARG A 101 6.35 3.17 -4.89
CA ARG A 101 7.32 4.07 -5.54
C ARG A 101 8.05 4.90 -4.49
N LYS A 102 9.31 5.30 -4.77
CA LYS A 102 10.13 6.07 -3.82
C LYS A 102 9.51 7.40 -3.39
N ALA A 103 8.82 8.09 -4.30
CA ALA A 103 8.17 9.37 -4.03
C ALA A 103 6.69 9.24 -3.64
N GLU A 104 6.18 8.02 -3.46
CA GLU A 104 4.77 7.77 -3.15
C GLU A 104 4.60 7.44 -1.68
N SER A 105 3.63 8.09 -1.05
CA SER A 105 3.31 7.85 0.34
C SER A 105 2.71 6.44 0.55
N PRO A 106 2.83 5.83 1.75
CA PRO A 106 2.24 4.53 2.03
C PRO A 106 0.72 4.47 1.76
N LEU A 107 -0.02 5.55 2.07
CA LEU A 107 -1.45 5.63 1.77
C LEU A 107 -1.72 5.74 0.27
N GLY A 108 -0.92 6.52 -0.46
CA GLY A 108 -1.01 6.61 -1.92
C GLY A 108 -0.78 5.26 -2.58
N PHE A 109 0.20 4.49 -2.09
CA PHE A 109 0.46 3.13 -2.57
C PHE A 109 -0.72 2.19 -2.30
N TYR A 110 -1.34 2.26 -1.11
CA TYR A 110 -2.52 1.47 -0.77
C TYR A 110 -3.66 1.70 -1.77
N TYR A 111 -4.01 2.95 -2.06
CA TYR A 111 -5.06 3.26 -3.04
C TYR A 111 -4.71 2.80 -4.46
N ARG A 112 -3.43 2.94 -4.86
CA ARG A 112 -2.97 2.46 -6.16
C ARG A 112 -3.08 0.94 -6.28
N LEU A 113 -2.77 0.20 -5.21
CA LEU A 113 -2.90 -1.26 -5.17
C LEU A 113 -4.37 -1.68 -5.20
N HIS A 114 -5.24 -1.01 -4.44
CA HIS A 114 -6.69 -1.25 -4.41
C HIS A 114 -7.31 -1.08 -5.81
N ASN A 115 -7.03 0.00 -6.53
CA ASN A 115 -7.54 0.22 -7.89
C ASN A 115 -7.12 -0.89 -8.89
N VAL A 116 -6.00 -1.58 -8.65
CA VAL A 116 -5.60 -2.72 -9.49
C VAL A 116 -6.38 -3.98 -9.15
N THR A 117 -6.85 -4.15 -7.91
CA THR A 117 -7.70 -5.30 -7.56
C THR A 117 -9.02 -5.27 -8.32
N ASP A 118 -9.67 -4.11 -8.43
CA ASP A 118 -10.90 -3.94 -9.22
C ASP A 118 -10.69 -4.33 -10.68
N LYS A 119 -9.59 -3.86 -11.28
CA LYS A 119 -9.24 -4.16 -12.68
C LYS A 119 -8.89 -5.63 -12.89
N ALA A 120 -8.29 -6.26 -11.89
CA ALA A 120 -7.95 -7.68 -11.91
C ALA A 120 -9.14 -8.59 -11.54
N GLY A 121 -10.30 -8.02 -11.16
CA GLY A 121 -11.45 -8.79 -10.69
C GLY A 121 -11.20 -9.52 -9.35
N ILE A 122 -10.30 -8.99 -8.51
CA ILE A 122 -9.95 -9.58 -7.22
C ILE A 122 -10.84 -8.96 -6.16
N ASP A 123 -11.88 -9.69 -5.74
CA ASP A 123 -12.66 -9.32 -4.57
C ASP A 123 -11.93 -9.77 -3.29
N PHE A 124 -11.16 -8.83 -2.72
CA PHE A 124 -10.45 -9.09 -1.49
C PHE A 124 -11.32 -8.92 -0.24
N ASP A 125 -12.49 -8.28 -0.32
CA ASP A 125 -13.39 -8.09 0.84
C ASP A 125 -14.35 -9.26 1.04
N SER A 126 -14.48 -10.13 0.02
CA SER A 126 -15.25 -11.38 0.06
C SER A 126 -15.04 -12.23 1.32
N SER A 127 -13.83 -12.26 1.89
CA SER A 127 -13.55 -13.03 3.10
C SER A 127 -12.41 -12.45 3.92
N SER A 128 -12.36 -12.80 5.21
CA SER A 128 -11.24 -12.45 6.08
C SER A 128 -9.90 -12.97 5.57
N LYS A 129 -9.88 -14.16 4.94
CA LYS A 129 -8.67 -14.78 4.39
C LYS A 129 -8.19 -14.02 3.15
N GLN A 130 -9.11 -13.52 2.34
CA GLN A 130 -8.81 -12.71 1.16
C GLN A 130 -8.28 -11.32 1.56
N ARG A 131 -8.90 -10.68 2.56
CA ARG A 131 -8.40 -9.42 3.14
C ARG A 131 -6.99 -9.58 3.70
N GLU A 132 -6.73 -10.65 4.45
CA GLU A 132 -5.41 -10.93 5.01
C GLU A 132 -4.35 -11.15 3.90
N ARG A 133 -4.70 -11.86 2.82
CA ARG A 133 -3.81 -12.00 1.66
C ARG A 133 -3.51 -10.64 1.01
N HIS A 134 -4.52 -9.80 0.84
CA HIS A 134 -4.35 -8.46 0.27
C HIS A 134 -3.43 -7.60 1.14
N LEU A 135 -3.64 -7.62 2.46
CA LEU A 135 -2.77 -6.95 3.42
C LEU A 135 -1.34 -7.48 3.34
N LYS A 136 -1.14 -8.81 3.26
CA LYS A 136 0.20 -9.39 3.09
C LYS A 136 0.88 -8.93 1.80
N VAL A 137 0.14 -8.82 0.69
CA VAL A 137 0.67 -8.26 -0.57
C VAL A 137 1.09 -6.80 -0.34
N PHE A 138 0.23 -5.96 0.24
CA PHE A 138 0.54 -4.57 0.55
C PHE A 138 1.80 -4.45 1.42
N THR A 139 1.82 -5.12 2.58
CA THR A 139 2.92 -5.03 3.55
C THR A 139 4.24 -5.55 2.99
N LYS A 140 4.24 -6.61 2.17
CA LYS A 140 5.47 -7.12 1.53
C LYS A 140 6.09 -6.10 0.56
N LYS A 141 5.29 -5.18 0.03
CA LYS A 141 5.62 -4.28 -1.08
C LYS A 141 5.87 -2.83 -0.65
N LEU A 142 5.69 -2.53 0.64
CA LEU A 142 6.05 -1.27 1.28
C LEU A 142 7.57 -1.10 1.37
N LEU A 143 8.03 0.15 1.20
CA LEU A 143 9.43 0.54 1.35
C LEU A 143 9.81 0.77 2.82
N ASP A 144 8.88 1.28 3.62
CA ASP A 144 9.10 1.60 5.03
C ASP A 144 9.15 0.33 5.89
N SER A 145 10.31 0.02 6.46
CA SER A 145 10.52 -1.16 7.31
C SER A 145 9.82 -1.05 8.66
N ARG A 146 9.74 0.13 9.27
CA ARG A 146 9.11 0.35 10.59
C ARG A 146 7.60 0.21 10.48
N LEU A 147 7.00 0.83 9.46
CA LEU A 147 5.58 0.68 9.17
C LEU A 147 5.24 -0.78 8.85
N ARG A 148 6.09 -1.48 8.10
CA ARG A 148 5.91 -2.90 7.80
C ARG A 148 5.83 -3.76 9.05
N THR A 149 6.76 -3.60 9.98
CA THR A 149 6.76 -4.36 11.24
C THR A 149 5.52 -4.04 12.07
N THR A 150 5.13 -2.77 12.13
CA THR A 150 3.92 -2.33 12.84
C THR A 150 2.66 -2.99 12.28
N LEU A 151 2.51 -3.01 10.95
CA LEU A 151 1.36 -3.64 10.29
C LEU A 151 1.36 -5.17 10.41
N GLN A 152 2.53 -5.82 10.56
CA GLN A 152 2.62 -7.25 10.80
C GLN A 152 2.20 -7.64 12.23
N GLY A 153 2.47 -6.78 13.22
CA GLY A 153 2.07 -7.00 14.61
C GLY A 153 0.59 -6.72 14.88
N GLN A 154 -0.07 -5.94 14.03
CA GLN A 154 -1.48 -5.56 14.21
C GLN A 154 -2.46 -6.53 13.54
N ARG A 155 -3.54 -6.89 14.24
CA ARG A 155 -4.65 -7.69 13.69
C ARG A 155 -5.70 -6.80 13.03
N ILE A 156 -5.40 -6.32 11.82
CA ILE A 156 -6.29 -5.46 11.04
C ILE A 156 -7.43 -6.29 10.44
N ARG A 157 -8.68 -6.03 10.87
CA ARG A 157 -9.86 -6.78 10.43
C ARG A 157 -10.65 -6.06 9.34
N LYS A 158 -10.66 -4.72 9.36
CA LYS A 158 -11.39 -3.88 8.40
C LYS A 158 -10.41 -2.99 7.63
N LEU A 159 -10.81 -2.63 6.41
CA LEU A 159 -10.03 -1.74 5.53
C LEU A 159 -9.93 -0.31 6.08
N ARG A 160 -10.99 0.15 6.74
CA ARG A 160 -11.01 1.47 7.40
C ARG A 160 -9.95 1.58 8.49
N ASP A 161 -9.70 0.49 9.21
CA ASP A 161 -8.69 0.46 10.28
C ASP A 161 -7.28 0.59 9.68
N LEU A 162 -7.02 -0.08 8.54
CA LEU A 162 -5.75 0.08 7.81
C LEU A 162 -5.57 1.52 7.33
N GLU A 163 -6.59 2.10 6.71
CA GLU A 163 -6.56 3.47 6.21
C GLU A 163 -6.29 4.47 7.33
N TYR A 164 -6.90 4.26 8.51
CA TYR A 164 -6.65 5.07 9.70
C TYR A 164 -5.18 4.98 10.15
N VAL A 165 -4.63 3.76 10.28
CA VAL A 165 -3.22 3.56 10.66
C VAL A 165 -2.26 4.23 9.68
N LEU A 166 -2.56 4.15 8.37
CA LEU A 166 -1.75 4.79 7.34
C LEU A 166 -1.81 6.33 7.40
N LYS A 167 -2.99 6.92 7.68
CA LYS A 167 -3.12 8.37 7.89
C LYS A 167 -2.33 8.84 9.10
N GLN A 168 -2.44 8.13 10.22
CA GLN A 168 -1.67 8.45 11.43
C GLN A 168 -0.16 8.37 11.20
N HIS A 169 0.29 7.39 10.42
CA HIS A 169 1.70 7.30 10.04
C HIS A 169 2.18 8.49 9.21
N GLU A 170 1.38 8.95 8.24
CA GLU A 170 1.70 10.13 7.44
C GLU A 170 1.73 11.41 8.28
N GLU A 171 0.79 11.59 9.20
CA GLU A 171 0.75 12.73 10.13
C GLU A 171 1.99 12.77 11.04
N MET A 172 2.38 11.63 11.62
CA MET A 172 3.60 11.54 12.44
C MET A 172 4.86 11.82 11.62
N THR A 173 4.94 11.32 10.38
CA THR A 173 6.11 11.50 9.53
C THR A 173 6.25 12.95 9.03
N GLN A 174 5.14 13.68 8.87
CA GLN A 174 5.16 15.10 8.48
C GLN A 174 5.51 16.03 9.66
N GLY A 175 5.25 15.62 10.90
CA GLY A 175 5.59 16.40 12.10
C GLY A 175 7.09 16.54 12.36
N ASP A 176 7.89 15.59 11.88
CA ASP A 176 9.35 15.59 12.06
C ASP A 176 10.09 16.55 11.10
N ASP A 177 9.43 17.11 10.09
CA ASP A 177 10.00 18.10 9.13
C ASP A 177 9.86 19.55 9.63
N TYR A 178 9.21 19.76 10.80
CA TYR A 178 9.29 21.01 11.54
C TYR A 178 10.53 20.98 12.44
N ASP A 179 11.64 21.51 11.93
CA ASP A 179 12.88 21.79 12.70
C ASP A 179 12.68 22.96 13.68
N GLY A 180 11.66 22.84 14.54
CA GLY A 180 11.42 23.72 15.67
C GLY A 180 12.02 23.08 16.92
N PRO A 181 12.97 23.74 17.62
CA PRO A 181 13.49 23.23 18.88
C PRO A 181 12.33 22.89 19.82
N PRO A 182 12.38 21.78 20.57
CA PRO A 182 11.36 21.49 21.57
C PRO A 182 11.21 22.73 22.46
N PRO A 183 9.97 23.16 22.79
CA PRO A 183 9.77 24.36 23.58
C PRO A 183 10.60 24.23 24.85
N LYS A 184 11.57 25.15 25.02
CA LYS A 184 12.32 25.28 26.26
C LYS A 184 11.27 25.40 27.37
N ARG A 185 11.15 24.34 28.18
CA ARG A 185 10.59 24.50 29.51
C ARG A 185 11.54 25.43 30.22
N ASP A 186 11.21 26.71 30.25
CA ASP A 186 11.88 27.69 31.10
C ASP A 186 11.56 27.30 32.54
N PHE A 187 12.35 26.36 33.06
CA PHE A 187 12.46 26.12 34.49
C PHE A 187 13.20 27.31 35.06
N ARG A 188 12.47 28.42 35.20
CA ARG A 188 12.92 29.62 35.89
C ARG A 188 12.98 29.26 37.36
N ALA A 189 14.09 28.66 37.77
CA ALA A 189 14.45 28.58 39.18
C ALA A 189 14.71 30.01 39.64
N ASP A 190 13.70 30.63 40.24
CA ASP A 190 13.90 31.86 41.00
C ASP A 190 14.92 31.57 42.09
N ASN A 191 16.03 32.31 42.05
CA ASN A 191 17.13 32.21 42.99
C ASN A 191 16.66 32.64 44.38
N VAL A 192 16.09 31.73 45.17
CA VAL A 192 15.91 31.95 46.60
C VAL A 192 17.29 31.80 47.25
N SER A 193 17.82 32.94 47.69
CA SER A 193 19.06 33.02 48.47
C SER A 193 18.98 32.07 49.65
N HIS A 194 19.83 31.04 49.68
CA HIS A 194 19.93 30.13 50.82
C HIS A 194 20.51 30.89 52.01
N GLY A 195 19.61 31.40 52.85
CA GLY A 195 19.94 31.95 54.15
C GLY A 195 20.65 30.91 55.01
N ARG A 196 21.78 31.33 55.58
CA ARG A 196 22.61 30.61 56.56
C ARG A 196 21.73 29.95 57.63
N PHE A 197 21.67 28.62 57.67
CA PHE A 197 21.20 27.90 58.85
C PHE A 197 22.39 27.19 59.50
N GLN A 198 22.79 27.67 60.67
CA GLN A 198 23.80 27.04 61.51
C GLN A 198 23.13 26.03 62.45
N PRO A 199 23.54 24.75 62.48
CA PRO A 199 23.09 23.84 63.51
C PRO A 199 23.85 24.10 64.82
N LYS A 200 23.14 24.61 65.84
CA LYS A 200 23.64 24.71 67.22
C LYS A 200 23.59 23.33 67.88
N ARG A 201 24.77 22.82 68.26
CA ARG A 201 24.92 21.77 69.27
C ARG A 201 24.41 22.29 70.61
N SER A 202 23.55 21.52 71.27
CA SER A 202 23.40 21.55 72.73
C SER A 202 23.00 20.15 73.17
N GLY A 203 23.90 19.48 73.89
CA GLY A 203 23.66 18.17 74.47
C GLY A 203 22.91 18.27 75.80
N ARG A 204 22.18 17.21 76.14
CA ARG A 204 22.15 16.67 77.51
C ARG A 204 21.68 15.22 77.50
N ALA A 205 22.41 14.44 78.29
CA ALA A 205 22.30 13.00 78.52
C ALA A 205 21.06 12.60 79.32
N TYR A 206 20.65 11.32 79.22
CA TYR A 206 20.42 10.43 80.36
C TYR A 206 20.75 8.98 79.97
N VAL A 207 21.32 8.26 80.92
CA VAL A 207 21.73 6.84 80.94
C VAL A 207 20.64 6.02 81.62
N ILE A 208 20.24 4.87 81.06
CA ILE A 208 19.71 3.65 81.73
C ILE A 208 20.03 2.47 80.77
N GLN A 209 21.08 1.68 80.99
CA GLN A 209 21.12 0.36 81.68
C GLN A 209 20.21 -0.74 81.08
N ASP A 210 20.87 -1.65 80.36
CA ASP A 210 20.76 -3.12 80.32
C ASP A 210 19.38 -3.79 80.52
N GLU A 211 18.93 -4.57 79.54
CA GLU A 211 18.96 -6.05 79.57
C GLU A 211 18.18 -6.64 78.37
N ASP A 212 18.75 -7.71 77.81
CA ASP A 212 18.12 -8.86 77.15
C ASP A 212 17.26 -8.68 75.89
N SER A 213 17.79 -9.14 74.75
CA SER A 213 17.53 -10.50 74.21
C SER A 213 17.64 -10.53 72.68
N LEU A 214 18.45 -11.48 72.22
CA LEU A 214 18.63 -11.91 70.83
C LEU A 214 17.31 -12.55 70.33
N ASP A 215 17.05 -12.50 69.02
CA ASP A 215 17.14 -13.70 68.18
C ASP A 215 16.62 -13.43 66.76
N GLU A 216 17.38 -13.96 65.82
CA GLU A 216 17.14 -14.09 64.38
C GLU A 216 15.99 -15.09 64.14
N ASP A 217 15.31 -14.98 62.99
CA ASP A 217 15.22 -16.11 62.05
C ASP A 217 14.39 -15.76 60.81
N GLU A 218 15.00 -16.10 59.68
CA GLU A 218 14.42 -16.23 58.34
C GLU A 218 13.44 -17.42 58.31
N ASP A 219 12.38 -17.36 57.48
CA ASP A 219 11.90 -18.60 56.87
C ASP A 219 11.17 -18.36 55.54
N ASP A 220 11.64 -19.10 54.54
CA ASP A 220 11.12 -19.26 53.19
C ASP A 220 9.75 -19.96 53.20
N ARG A 221 8.84 -19.56 52.29
CA ARG A 221 7.81 -20.49 51.78
C ARG A 221 7.55 -20.32 50.28
N GLU A 222 8.25 -21.17 49.54
CA GLU A 222 7.83 -21.72 48.25
C GLU A 222 6.65 -22.70 48.47
N VAL A 223 5.64 -22.64 47.59
CA VAL A 223 4.59 -23.67 47.51
C VAL A 223 4.32 -23.99 46.04
N ARG A 224 4.68 -25.22 45.66
CA ARG A 224 4.37 -25.87 44.38
C ARG A 224 3.43 -27.05 44.64
N PHE A 225 2.74 -27.45 43.57
CA PHE A 225 2.08 -28.72 43.23
C PHE A 225 0.55 -28.78 43.41
N GLN A 226 -0.15 -29.05 42.30
CA GLN A 226 -0.47 -30.45 41.94
C GLN A 226 -0.83 -30.61 40.46
N ASP A 227 -0.34 -31.72 39.93
CA ASP A 227 -0.56 -32.29 38.60
C ASP A 227 -1.97 -32.86 38.45
N VAL A 228 -2.53 -32.78 37.24
CA VAL A 228 -3.48 -33.79 36.74
C VAL A 228 -2.99 -34.27 35.39
N VAL A 229 -2.59 -35.54 35.38
CA VAL A 229 -2.22 -36.36 34.23
C VAL A 229 -3.49 -37.05 33.75
N GLU A 230 -3.77 -37.07 32.46
CA GLU A 230 -4.59 -38.15 31.88
C GLU A 230 -4.03 -38.58 30.52
N GLU A 231 -3.85 -39.88 30.41
CA GLU A 231 -3.05 -40.60 29.42
C GLU A 231 -3.71 -40.75 28.04
N VAL A 232 -2.83 -40.89 27.04
CA VAL A 232 -3.09 -41.45 25.72
C VAL A 232 -2.94 -42.98 25.78
N PRO A 233 -3.78 -43.77 25.08
CA PRO A 233 -3.38 -45.11 24.65
C PRO A 233 -3.00 -45.15 23.16
N ASN A 234 -1.94 -45.91 22.87
CA ASN A 234 -1.19 -45.98 21.62
C ASN A 234 -1.31 -47.40 20.98
N VAL A 235 -1.85 -47.49 19.74
CA VAL A 235 -1.66 -48.44 18.58
C VAL A 235 -1.73 -50.00 18.80
N PRO A 236 -1.82 -50.91 17.77
CA PRO A 236 -1.11 -50.94 16.47
C PRO A 236 -1.88 -51.37 15.17
N SER A 237 -1.40 -50.79 14.06
CA SER A 237 -1.06 -51.34 12.71
C SER A 237 -1.79 -52.58 12.13
N ALA A 238 -2.29 -52.48 10.88
CA ALA A 238 -1.58 -52.95 9.67
C ALA A 238 -2.48 -53.13 8.41
N VAL A 239 -1.83 -53.09 7.24
CA VAL A 239 -2.14 -53.76 5.95
C VAL A 239 -2.89 -52.97 4.84
N SER A 240 -2.12 -52.47 3.86
CA SER A 240 -2.45 -52.41 2.40
C SER A 240 -2.29 -53.82 1.79
N PRO A 241 -2.87 -54.24 0.63
CA PRO A 241 -2.81 -53.51 -0.66
C PRO A 241 -3.91 -53.84 -1.73
N ALA A 242 -3.64 -53.42 -2.98
CA ALA A 242 -4.21 -53.79 -4.31
C ALA A 242 -5.25 -52.81 -4.90
N MET A 243 -4.91 -52.03 -5.93
CA MET A 243 -4.83 -52.36 -7.38
C MET A 243 -6.16 -52.84 -7.97
N HIS A 244 -6.77 -52.02 -8.83
CA HIS A 244 -7.48 -52.52 -10.01
C HIS A 244 -7.55 -51.44 -11.11
N ASP A 245 -7.02 -51.83 -12.27
CA ASP A 245 -7.18 -51.21 -13.58
C ASP A 245 -8.64 -51.07 -14.01
N CYS A 246 -8.94 -50.01 -14.78
CA CYS A 246 -9.69 -50.02 -16.05
C CYS A 246 -10.20 -48.60 -16.39
N VAL A 247 -10.38 -48.13 -17.62
CA VAL A 247 -10.00 -48.51 -18.99
C VAL A 247 -10.40 -47.30 -19.85
N PHE A 248 -9.63 -47.05 -20.91
CA PHE A 248 -9.96 -46.16 -22.03
C PHE A 248 -11.35 -46.40 -22.61
N LYS A 249 -12.09 -45.34 -23.00
CA LYS A 249 -13.00 -45.45 -24.16
C LYS A 249 -13.32 -44.10 -24.82
N LYS A 250 -12.83 -44.02 -26.07
CA LYS A 250 -13.22 -43.27 -27.28
C LYS A 250 -13.40 -41.76 -27.21
#